data_AF-A0A9E5KZD3-F1
#
_entry.id   AF-A0A9E5KZD3-F1
#
_cell.length_a   1.000
_cell.length_b   1.000
_cell.length_c   1.000
_cell.angle_alpha   90.00
_cell.angle_beta   90.00
_cell.angle_gamma   90.00
#
_symmetry.space_group_name_H-M   'P 1'
#
loop_
_entity.id
_entity.type
_entity.pdbx_description
1 polymer ?
#
loop_
_entity_poly.entity_id
_entity_poly.type
_entity_poly.pdbx_seq_one_letter_code
_entity_poly.pdbx_strand_id
1 'polypeptide(L)'
;MARPTQSAIIFVQQLGRGLRKARNKQFLTVIDFVGNYTNNYLIPIALYGDTSYNKDRIRKMMVSGNLVLSGESTVSFDRIARQRIYQAIDSARLDTKALFKEQYLKLKAKLGQVPSLIDFAVAKEYDPLQFFKKYGCYPELLMELQDLAKDVFTNKELNSLRFISQELADGKRPHELLLLKLLALQGCLSTQEFRLRMEQECHVSFEQGSFYSAIRLLNNAFVKPAVREKYGSISYVTMKEGTVEATSDFLTLLSSEAYRQAFGDVVALGLYNYRTRYDISLRQQNSLVLYEKYSRKDVCRLLNWENNEDSTMYGYAIKYNTCPIFVTYHKGEDIAASTDYDDRFLSPELFSWMTRSKRTLQSTEVKKILAQHETGLAISLFIKKHDDEGAEFYYVGEVDYLKGRERQTIIKNDEGKDLPIVNFLFKLHHPCENELYTYLMEENK
;
A
#
# COMPACT_ATOMS: atom_id res chain seq x y z
N MET A 1 15.64 10.35 29.08
CA MET A 1 14.72 9.30 29.56
C MET A 1 15.52 8.00 29.55
N ALA A 2 15.55 7.29 30.68
CA ALA A 2 16.38 6.09 30.86
C ALA A 2 15.50 4.95 31.42
N ARG A 3 14.35 4.73 30.77
CA ARG A 3 13.40 3.69 31.12
C ARG A 3 12.68 3.22 29.86
N PRO A 4 12.19 1.97 29.83
CA PRO A 4 11.42 1.48 28.69
C PRO A 4 10.16 2.33 28.43
N THR A 5 9.86 2.59 27.16
CA THR A 5 8.60 3.22 26.74
C THR A 5 7.48 2.19 26.83
N GLN A 6 6.71 2.23 27.93
CA GLN A 6 5.60 1.30 28.16
C GLN A 6 4.31 1.72 27.46
N SER A 7 4.15 3.02 27.17
CA SER A 7 2.95 3.59 26.55
C SER A 7 3.29 4.92 25.88
N ALA A 8 2.72 5.16 24.69
CA ALA A 8 2.84 6.44 24.00
C ALA A 8 2.27 7.60 24.83
N ILE A 9 1.18 7.37 25.58
CA ILE A 9 0.56 8.38 26.44
C ILE A 9 1.53 8.80 27.54
N ILE A 10 2.13 7.82 28.22
CA ILE A 10 3.05 8.10 29.32
C ILE A 10 4.32 8.80 28.79
N PHE A 11 4.78 8.44 27.59
CA PHE A 11 5.89 9.12 26.93
C PHE A 11 5.60 10.60 26.70
N VAL A 12 4.45 10.93 26.08
CA VAL A 12 4.04 12.32 25.81
C VAL A 12 3.84 13.10 27.11
N GLN A 13 3.25 12.49 28.14
CA GLN A 13 3.09 13.14 29.46
C GLN A 13 4.43 13.50 30.11
N GLN A 14 5.44 12.62 29.99
CA GLN A 14 6.78 12.91 30.50
C GLN A 14 7.47 14.02 29.72
N LEU A 15 7.36 13.96 28.39
CA LEU A 15 7.86 15.01 27.50
C LEU A 15 7.22 16.37 27.86
N GLY A 16 5.91 16.39 28.09
CA GLY A 16 5.12 17.58 28.41
C GLY A 16 5.56 18.35 29.66
N ARG A 17 6.27 17.70 30.60
CA ARG A 17 6.85 18.39 31.77
C ARG A 17 7.88 19.44 31.36
N GLY A 18 8.62 19.17 30.28
CA GLY A 18 9.60 20.08 29.73
C GLY A 18 9.03 21.09 28.73
N LEU A 19 7.84 20.90 28.17
CA LEU A 19 7.37 21.73 27.05
C LEU A 19 6.85 23.13 27.47
N ARG A 20 6.77 23.43 28.77
CA ARG A 20 6.34 24.76 29.25
C ARG A 20 7.39 25.84 28.92
N LYS A 21 6.93 26.99 28.41
CA LYS A 21 7.76 28.16 28.11
C LYS A 21 8.30 28.78 29.41
N ALA A 22 9.54 29.26 29.39
CA ALA A 22 10.18 29.98 30.49
C ALA A 22 11.12 31.06 29.95
N ARG A 23 11.30 32.18 30.68
CA ARG A 23 12.02 33.38 30.19
C ARG A 23 13.46 33.11 29.72
N ASN A 24 14.15 32.14 30.32
CA ASN A 24 15.55 31.80 30.00
C ASN A 24 15.69 30.46 29.25
N LYS A 25 14.62 30.02 28.58
CA LYS A 25 14.59 28.74 27.86
C LYS A 25 14.28 28.97 26.39
N GLN A 26 15.31 28.83 25.56
CA GLN A 26 15.17 28.93 24.10
C GLN A 26 14.58 27.64 23.51
N PHE A 27 15.04 26.47 23.97
CA PHE A 27 14.53 25.16 23.55
C PHE A 27 14.62 24.13 24.69
N LEU A 28 14.02 22.96 24.47
CA LEU A 28 14.15 21.80 25.34
C LEU A 28 14.95 20.73 24.59
N THR A 29 16.14 20.39 25.08
CA THR A 29 16.84 19.18 24.62
C THR A 29 16.33 17.98 25.41
N VAL A 30 15.84 16.97 24.70
CA VAL A 30 15.42 15.69 25.29
C VAL A 30 16.34 14.60 24.73
N ILE A 31 16.99 13.88 25.63
CA ILE A 31 17.82 12.73 25.29
C ILE A 31 17.09 11.49 25.80
N ASP A 32 16.72 10.58 24.91
CA ASP A 32 16.13 9.29 25.25
C ASP A 32 17.10 8.14 24.93
N PHE A 33 17.30 7.24 25.89
CA PHE A 33 18.21 6.11 25.75
C PHE A 33 17.42 4.89 25.27
N VAL A 34 17.54 4.60 23.97
CA VAL A 34 16.87 3.45 23.33
C VAL A 34 17.62 2.15 23.69
N GLY A 35 17.14 1.50 24.75
CA GLY A 35 17.62 0.19 25.20
C GLY A 35 17.10 -0.97 24.33
N ASN A 36 17.44 -2.19 24.73
CA ASN A 36 16.94 -3.41 24.08
C ASN A 36 15.52 -3.75 24.59
N TYR A 37 14.52 -3.00 24.14
CA TYR A 37 13.13 -3.18 24.54
C TYR A 37 12.24 -3.48 23.33
N THR A 38 11.31 -4.41 23.50
CA THR A 38 10.35 -4.81 22.46
C THR A 38 9.35 -3.70 22.12
N ASN A 39 9.14 -2.75 23.02
CA ASN A 39 8.13 -1.68 22.87
C ASN A 39 8.69 -0.39 22.24
N ASN A 40 9.91 -0.41 21.68
CA ASN A 40 10.55 0.77 21.09
C ASN A 40 9.75 1.33 19.89
N TYR A 41 8.90 0.54 19.24
CA TYR A 41 7.98 1.01 18.18
C TYR A 41 6.99 2.08 18.67
N LEU A 42 6.77 2.23 19.98
CA LEU A 42 5.91 3.28 20.56
C LEU A 42 6.55 4.67 20.50
N ILE A 43 7.87 4.77 20.38
CA ILE A 43 8.60 6.05 20.35
C ILE A 43 8.16 6.91 19.14
N PRO A 44 8.24 6.42 17.88
CA PRO A 44 7.74 7.19 16.74
C PRO A 44 6.24 7.49 16.84
N ILE A 45 5.42 6.55 17.32
CA ILE A 45 3.98 6.78 17.54
C ILE A 45 3.75 7.97 18.47
N ALA A 46 4.51 8.05 19.56
CA ALA A 46 4.39 9.11 20.55
C ALA A 46 4.92 10.47 20.08
N LEU A 47 5.99 10.48 19.27
CA LEU A 47 6.61 11.71 18.77
C LEU A 47 5.83 12.34 17.61
N TYR A 48 5.35 11.51 16.68
CA TYR A 48 4.70 11.99 15.46
C TYR A 48 3.16 11.94 15.54
N GLY A 49 2.60 11.31 16.58
CA GLY A 49 1.17 11.32 16.86
C GLY A 49 0.33 10.38 16.00
N ASP A 50 0.96 9.54 15.16
CA ASP A 50 0.24 8.55 14.37
C ASP A 50 0.00 7.28 15.19
N THR A 51 -1.22 7.18 15.70
CA THR A 51 -1.69 6.03 16.46
C THR A 51 -2.33 4.96 15.59
N SER A 52 -2.16 4.95 14.27
CA SER A 52 -2.84 3.95 13.42
C SER A 52 -2.33 2.52 13.60
N TYR A 53 -1.22 2.33 14.32
CA TYR A 53 -0.52 1.05 14.52
C TYR A 53 -0.15 0.34 13.22
N ASN A 54 -0.06 1.07 12.11
CA ASN A 54 0.32 0.53 10.82
C ASN A 54 1.85 0.60 10.70
N LYS A 55 2.51 -0.56 10.62
CA LYS A 55 3.98 -0.63 10.58
C LYS A 55 4.59 0.23 9.47
N ASP A 56 3.98 0.27 8.29
CA ASP A 56 4.49 1.05 7.17
C ASP A 56 4.39 2.55 7.42
N ARG A 57 3.30 3.01 8.05
CA ARG A 57 3.18 4.41 8.47
C ARG A 57 4.21 4.75 9.55
N ILE A 58 4.43 3.86 10.51
CA ILE A 58 5.45 4.05 11.55
C ILE A 58 6.84 4.14 10.94
N ARG A 59 7.18 3.25 9.99
CA ARG A 59 8.44 3.32 9.24
C ARG A 59 8.53 4.61 8.43
N LYS A 60 7.47 4.99 7.71
CA LYS A 60 7.42 6.22 6.91
C LYS A 60 7.65 7.46 7.77
N MET A 61 7.15 7.54 8.99
CA MET A 61 7.45 8.68 9.88
C MET A 61 8.88 8.68 10.40
N MET A 62 9.50 7.52 10.60
CA MET A 62 10.93 7.44 10.95
C MET A 62 11.81 7.90 9.80
N VAL A 63 11.36 7.65 8.57
CA VAL A 63 11.95 8.10 7.32
C VAL A 63 11.73 9.61 7.17
N SER A 64 10.47 10.05 7.13
CA SER A 64 10.00 11.44 6.95
C SER A 64 10.25 12.42 8.10
N GLY A 65 11.08 12.03 9.07
CA GLY A 65 11.14 12.56 10.44
C GLY A 65 10.70 14.02 10.62
N ASN A 66 11.54 14.97 10.22
CA ASN A 66 11.30 16.39 10.50
C ASN A 66 10.30 17.06 9.53
N LEU A 67 9.97 16.44 8.39
CA LEU A 67 8.96 16.97 7.46
C LEU A 67 7.55 16.89 8.06
N VAL A 68 7.32 15.93 8.96
CA VAL A 68 6.04 15.74 9.65
C VAL A 68 5.88 16.73 10.83
N LEU A 69 7.00 17.23 11.38
CA LEU A 69 7.00 18.14 12.52
C LEU A 69 6.90 19.59 12.04
N SER A 70 5.92 20.32 12.55
CA SER A 70 5.77 21.75 12.23
C SER A 70 6.65 22.60 13.16
N GLY A 71 7.31 23.60 12.57
CA GLY A 71 8.14 24.59 13.28
C GLY A 71 9.60 24.17 13.47
N GLU A 72 10.26 24.79 14.46
CA GLU A 72 11.71 24.66 14.72
C GLU A 72 12.10 23.40 15.50
N SER A 73 11.16 22.46 15.71
CA SER A 73 11.41 21.25 16.50
C SER A 73 12.02 20.17 15.64
N THR A 74 13.10 19.55 16.11
CA THR A 74 13.80 18.48 15.40
C THR A 74 13.84 17.20 16.24
N VAL A 75 13.62 16.06 15.59
CA VAL A 75 13.86 14.73 16.15
C VAL A 75 15.02 14.10 15.38
N SER A 76 15.95 13.48 16.11
CA SER A 76 17.06 12.76 15.52
C SER A 76 17.28 11.44 16.25
N PHE A 77 17.54 10.39 15.47
CA PHE A 77 17.86 9.07 15.97
C PHE A 77 19.27 8.70 15.53
N ASP A 78 20.11 8.33 16.48
CA ASP A 78 21.39 7.67 16.18
C ASP A 78 21.15 6.37 15.39
N ARG A 79 22.13 5.97 14.58
CA ARG A 79 22.06 4.77 13.72
C ARG A 79 21.64 3.52 14.49
N ILE A 80 22.23 3.28 15.66
CA ILE A 80 21.93 2.07 16.46
C ILE A 80 20.51 2.15 17.05
N ALA A 81 20.11 3.32 17.53
CA ALA A 81 18.76 3.54 18.06
C ALA A 81 17.69 3.32 16.98
N ARG A 82 17.93 3.84 15.76
CA ARG A 82 17.05 3.67 14.61
C ARG A 82 16.89 2.20 14.22
N GLN A 83 17.99 1.46 14.10
CA GLN A 83 17.96 0.01 13.83
C GLN A 83 17.15 -0.75 14.90
N ARG A 84 17.33 -0.43 16.19
CA ARG A 84 16.54 -1.05 17.28
C ARG A 84 15.05 -0.72 17.20
N ILE A 85 14.69 0.50 16.78
CA ILE A 85 13.29 0.88 16.58
C ILE A 85 12.71 0.09 15.41
N TYR A 86 13.42 -0.03 14.28
CA TYR A 86 12.96 -0.85 13.15
C TYR A 86 12.77 -2.32 13.54
N GLN A 87 13.74 -2.94 14.21
CA GLN A 87 13.61 -4.32 14.72
C GLN A 87 12.40 -4.49 15.66
N ALA A 88 12.12 -3.50 16.51
CA ALA A 88 10.93 -3.51 17.36
C ALA A 88 9.63 -3.37 16.57
N ILE A 89 9.61 -2.57 15.49
CA ILE A 89 8.46 -2.46 14.58
C ILE A 89 8.23 -3.80 13.86
N ASP A 90 9.29 -4.42 13.37
CA ASP A 90 9.22 -5.68 12.61
C ASP A 90 8.69 -6.83 13.49
N SER A 91 9.21 -6.96 14.70
CA SER A 91 8.80 -8.00 15.65
C SER A 91 7.44 -7.75 16.33
N ALA A 92 6.93 -6.52 16.33
CA ALA A 92 5.67 -6.19 16.99
C ALA A 92 4.45 -6.82 16.30
N ARG A 93 3.53 -7.40 17.08
CA ARG A 93 2.26 -7.97 16.58
C ARG A 93 1.14 -6.93 16.69
N LEU A 94 1.12 -5.99 15.74
CA LEU A 94 0.18 -4.86 15.71
C LEU A 94 -1.15 -5.17 15.00
N ASP A 95 -1.32 -6.39 14.50
CA ASP A 95 -2.45 -6.86 13.69
C ASP A 95 -3.27 -7.94 14.43
N THR A 96 -3.30 -7.89 15.76
CA THR A 96 -3.95 -8.92 16.58
C THR A 96 -5.41 -8.56 16.89
N LYS A 97 -6.28 -9.58 16.92
CA LYS A 97 -7.67 -9.45 17.41
C LYS A 97 -7.76 -8.79 18.78
N ALA A 98 -6.83 -9.10 19.69
CA ALA A 98 -6.82 -8.53 21.04
C ALA A 98 -6.59 -7.02 21.02
N LEU A 99 -5.58 -6.54 20.27
CA LEU A 99 -5.32 -5.12 20.11
C LEU A 99 -6.49 -4.41 19.43
N PHE A 100 -7.07 -5.01 18.38
CA PHE A 100 -8.24 -4.45 17.72
C PHE A 100 -9.42 -4.29 18.69
N LYS A 101 -9.74 -5.33 19.47
CA LYS A 101 -10.81 -5.29 20.47
C LYS A 101 -10.59 -4.19 21.50
N GLU A 102 -9.35 -4.01 21.96
CA GLU A 102 -8.98 -2.92 22.86
C GLU A 102 -9.26 -1.54 22.23
N GLN A 103 -8.77 -1.29 21.01
CA GLN A 103 -8.99 -0.01 20.33
C GLN A 103 -10.46 0.23 19.99
N TYR A 104 -11.19 -0.81 19.62
CA TYR A 104 -12.64 -0.75 19.40
C TYR A 104 -13.38 -0.33 20.66
N LEU A 105 -13.14 -1.00 21.80
CA LEU A 105 -13.80 -0.68 23.06
C LEU A 105 -13.47 0.74 23.53
N LYS A 106 -12.22 1.18 23.34
CA LYS A 106 -11.78 2.54 23.65
C LYS A 106 -12.50 3.59 22.79
N LEU A 107 -12.61 3.36 21.48
CA LEU A 107 -13.32 4.28 20.58
C LEU A 107 -14.82 4.29 20.86
N LYS A 108 -15.43 3.11 21.07
CA LYS A 108 -16.84 2.96 21.47
C LYS A 108 -17.14 3.73 22.76
N ALA A 109 -16.28 3.63 23.77
CA ALA A 109 -16.44 4.36 25.03
C ALA A 109 -16.34 5.89 24.85
N LYS A 110 -15.52 6.37 23.91
CA LYS A 110 -15.42 7.81 23.59
C LYS A 110 -16.64 8.33 22.84
N LEU A 111 -17.17 7.55 21.90
CA LEU A 111 -18.31 7.95 21.06
C LEU A 111 -19.66 7.70 21.74
N GLY A 112 -19.73 6.78 22.70
CA GLY A 112 -20.98 6.35 23.33
C GLY A 112 -21.84 5.41 22.47
N GLN A 113 -21.37 5.03 21.28
CA GLN A 113 -22.06 4.16 20.33
C GLN A 113 -21.05 3.30 19.57
N VAL A 114 -21.55 2.29 18.84
CA VAL A 114 -20.72 1.44 17.97
C VAL A 114 -20.06 2.33 16.90
N PRO A 115 -18.72 2.38 16.81
CA PRO A 115 -18.03 3.20 15.82
C PRO A 115 -18.30 2.70 14.39
N SER A 116 -18.41 3.62 13.44
CA SER A 116 -18.31 3.32 12.01
C SER A 116 -16.85 3.17 11.58
N LEU A 117 -16.60 2.64 10.38
CA LEU A 117 -15.26 2.57 9.81
C LEU A 117 -14.64 3.96 9.56
N ILE A 118 -15.49 4.94 9.22
CA ILE A 118 -15.05 6.34 9.10
C ILE A 118 -14.61 6.90 10.46
N ASP A 119 -15.28 6.55 11.55
CA ASP A 119 -14.88 7.02 12.89
C ASP A 119 -13.46 6.57 13.23
N PHE A 120 -13.08 5.33 12.87
CA PHE A 120 -11.70 4.86 13.01
C PHE A 120 -10.72 5.69 12.16
N ALA A 121 -11.09 5.95 10.89
CA ALA A 121 -10.24 6.67 9.95
C ALA A 121 -10.03 8.15 10.32
N VAL A 122 -11.05 8.79 10.91
CA VAL A 122 -11.01 10.18 11.39
C VAL A 122 -10.28 10.27 12.72
N ALA A 123 -10.53 9.34 13.65
CA ALA A 123 -9.85 9.31 14.94
C ALA A 123 -8.33 9.07 14.80
N LYS A 124 -7.90 8.39 13.73
CA LYS A 124 -6.50 7.99 13.48
C LYS A 124 -5.91 7.14 14.61
N GLU A 125 -6.76 6.49 15.42
CA GLU A 125 -6.39 5.67 16.58
C GLU A 125 -6.08 4.21 16.23
N TYR A 126 -6.56 3.74 15.08
CA TYR A 126 -6.25 2.42 14.56
C TYR A 126 -6.62 2.36 13.07
N ASP A 127 -5.79 1.73 12.24
CA ASP A 127 -6.09 1.51 10.82
C ASP A 127 -6.98 0.27 10.62
N PRO A 128 -8.27 0.43 10.25
CA PRO A 128 -9.18 -0.70 10.10
C PRO A 128 -8.78 -1.67 8.97
N LEU A 129 -7.95 -1.24 8.00
CA LEU A 129 -7.49 -2.11 6.91
C LEU A 129 -6.61 -3.27 7.38
N GLN A 130 -5.85 -3.05 8.47
CA GLN A 130 -5.03 -4.10 9.07
C GLN A 130 -5.88 -5.28 9.54
N PHE A 131 -7.13 -5.01 9.92
CA PHE A 131 -8.06 -6.03 10.35
C PHE A 131 -8.61 -6.84 9.17
N PHE A 132 -9.06 -6.15 8.11
CA PHE A 132 -9.73 -6.81 6.99
C PHE A 132 -8.86 -7.89 6.33
N LYS A 133 -7.56 -7.63 6.19
CA LYS A 133 -6.60 -8.58 5.60
C LYS A 133 -6.61 -9.94 6.30
N LYS A 134 -6.87 -10.00 7.60
CA LYS A 134 -6.70 -11.20 8.43
C LYS A 134 -7.98 -11.82 8.93
N TYR A 135 -9.03 -11.02 9.09
CA TYR A 135 -10.18 -11.41 9.90
C TYR A 135 -11.54 -11.12 9.26
N GLY A 136 -11.57 -10.85 7.95
CA GLY A 136 -12.82 -10.75 7.19
C GLY A 136 -13.28 -9.31 6.99
N CYS A 137 -14.54 -9.03 7.33
CA CYS A 137 -15.16 -7.71 7.23
C CYS A 137 -15.71 -7.21 8.57
N TYR A 138 -16.13 -5.94 8.61
CA TYR A 138 -16.53 -5.29 9.87
C TYR A 138 -17.80 -5.89 10.51
N PRO A 139 -18.86 -6.29 9.77
CA PRO A 139 -20.01 -6.93 10.43
C PRO A 139 -19.69 -8.25 11.13
N GLU A 140 -18.78 -9.06 10.58
CA GLU A 140 -18.36 -10.33 11.23
C GLU A 140 -17.72 -10.07 12.60
N LEU A 141 -16.98 -8.98 12.73
CA LEU A 141 -16.43 -8.54 14.00
C LEU A 141 -17.49 -8.15 15.00
N LEU A 142 -18.44 -7.32 14.56
CA LEU A 142 -19.50 -6.86 15.45
C LEU A 142 -20.30 -8.05 15.98
N MET A 143 -20.50 -9.08 15.15
CA MET A 143 -21.09 -10.36 15.58
C MET A 143 -20.23 -11.10 16.60
N GLU A 144 -18.91 -11.15 16.41
CA GLU A 144 -17.97 -11.78 17.35
C GLU A 144 -17.91 -11.03 18.70
N LEU A 145 -18.01 -9.70 18.65
CA LEU A 145 -18.03 -8.81 19.81
C LEU A 145 -19.40 -8.70 20.49
N GLN A 146 -20.43 -9.39 19.95
CA GLN A 146 -21.82 -9.38 20.43
C GLN A 146 -22.51 -8.02 20.34
N ASP A 147 -22.01 -7.13 19.50
CA ASP A 147 -22.64 -5.84 19.17
C ASP A 147 -23.59 -5.93 17.97
N LEU A 148 -23.64 -7.11 17.33
CA LEU A 148 -24.56 -7.44 16.24
C LEU A 148 -25.02 -8.89 16.38
N ALA A 149 -26.28 -9.20 16.04
CA ALA A 149 -26.76 -10.56 16.04
C ALA A 149 -26.16 -11.37 14.86
N LYS A 150 -25.98 -12.69 15.05
CA LYS A 150 -25.25 -13.55 14.09
C LYS A 150 -26.03 -13.84 12.80
N ASP A 151 -27.34 -13.65 12.82
CA ASP A 151 -28.29 -13.93 11.75
C ASP A 151 -28.66 -12.70 10.91
N VAL A 152 -28.07 -11.54 11.21
CA VAL A 152 -28.36 -10.28 10.50
C VAL A 152 -27.92 -10.32 9.03
N PHE A 153 -26.88 -11.08 8.69
CA PHE A 153 -26.34 -11.15 7.34
C PHE A 153 -26.32 -12.60 6.83
N THR A 154 -26.68 -12.76 5.57
CA THR A 154 -26.49 -13.99 4.80
C THR A 154 -25.01 -14.19 4.43
N ASN A 155 -24.64 -15.43 4.13
CA ASN A 155 -23.29 -15.74 3.66
C ASN A 155 -22.92 -14.98 2.37
N LYS A 156 -23.89 -14.72 1.48
CA LYS A 156 -23.65 -13.99 0.23
C LYS A 156 -23.30 -12.52 0.51
N GLU A 157 -24.02 -11.88 1.43
CA GLU A 157 -23.74 -10.51 1.87
C GLU A 157 -22.37 -10.40 2.55
N LEU A 158 -22.04 -11.32 3.46
CA LEU A 158 -20.73 -11.35 4.10
C LEU A 158 -19.59 -11.56 3.09
N ASN A 159 -19.76 -12.46 2.12
CA ASN A 159 -18.78 -12.67 1.06
C ASN A 159 -18.54 -11.40 0.22
N SER A 160 -19.61 -10.67 -0.09
CA SER A 160 -19.52 -9.40 -0.80
C SER A 160 -18.78 -8.33 0.01
N LEU A 161 -19.14 -8.16 1.28
CA LEU A 161 -18.50 -7.21 2.17
C LEU A 161 -17.01 -7.54 2.39
N ARG A 162 -16.65 -8.82 2.50
CA ARG A 162 -15.23 -9.25 2.55
C ARG A 162 -14.47 -8.85 1.29
N PHE A 163 -15.05 -9.05 0.10
CA PHE A 163 -14.42 -8.63 -1.15
C PHE A 163 -14.15 -7.12 -1.15
N ILE A 164 -15.17 -6.30 -0.91
CA ILE A 164 -15.02 -4.84 -0.94
C ILE A 164 -14.02 -4.37 0.13
N SER A 165 -14.10 -4.93 1.34
CA SER A 165 -13.22 -4.56 2.46
C SER A 165 -11.75 -4.95 2.23
N GLN A 166 -11.49 -6.12 1.66
CA GLN A 166 -10.12 -6.64 1.47
C GLN A 166 -9.46 -6.15 0.18
N GLU A 167 -10.26 -5.88 -0.84
CA GLU A 167 -9.76 -5.61 -2.19
C GLU A 167 -9.82 -4.12 -2.57
N LEU A 168 -10.78 -3.37 -2.02
CA LEU A 168 -11.08 -2.01 -2.48
C LEU A 168 -10.96 -0.94 -1.38
N ALA A 169 -11.19 -1.29 -0.11
CA ALA A 169 -11.20 -0.32 0.98
C ALA A 169 -9.84 0.36 1.22
N ASP A 170 -8.74 -0.15 0.65
CA ASP A 170 -7.44 0.52 0.69
C ASP A 170 -7.39 1.84 -0.09
N GLY A 171 -8.34 2.06 -0.99
CA GLY A 171 -8.49 3.32 -1.73
C GLY A 171 -7.43 3.56 -2.80
N LYS A 172 -6.60 2.57 -3.18
CA LYS A 172 -5.53 2.75 -4.19
C LYS A 172 -6.04 3.26 -5.55
N ARG A 173 -7.29 2.93 -5.90
CA ARG A 173 -7.99 3.46 -7.08
C ARG A 173 -9.45 3.74 -6.73
N PRO A 174 -10.00 4.92 -7.06
CA PRO A 174 -11.36 5.28 -6.66
C PRO A 174 -12.43 4.74 -7.62
N HIS A 175 -12.06 4.34 -8.83
CA HIS A 175 -12.99 3.99 -9.92
C HIS A 175 -14.00 2.92 -9.49
N GLU A 176 -13.53 1.85 -8.85
CA GLU A 176 -14.37 0.73 -8.43
C GLU A 176 -15.36 1.13 -7.34
N LEU A 177 -14.89 1.84 -6.32
CA LEU A 177 -15.73 2.30 -5.22
C LEU A 177 -16.75 3.34 -5.67
N LEU A 178 -16.36 4.26 -6.56
CA LEU A 178 -17.28 5.26 -7.10
C LEU A 178 -18.34 4.60 -8.01
N LEU A 179 -17.95 3.63 -8.85
CA LEU A 179 -18.91 2.84 -9.64
C LEU A 179 -19.92 2.14 -8.73
N LEU A 180 -19.45 1.43 -7.71
CA LEU A 180 -20.32 0.75 -6.75
C LEU A 180 -21.26 1.72 -6.03
N LYS A 181 -20.74 2.87 -5.56
CA LYS A 181 -21.53 3.93 -4.92
C LYS A 181 -22.65 4.44 -5.82
N LEU A 182 -22.33 4.81 -7.06
CA LEU A 182 -23.30 5.37 -8.01
C LEU A 182 -24.33 4.30 -8.40
N LEU A 183 -23.90 3.09 -8.76
CA LEU A 183 -24.82 2.03 -9.12
C LEU A 183 -25.74 1.62 -7.97
N ALA A 184 -25.30 1.69 -6.72
CA ALA A 184 -26.15 1.45 -5.57
C ALA A 184 -27.27 2.50 -5.39
N LEU A 185 -27.07 3.72 -5.91
CA LEU A 185 -28.04 4.82 -5.81
C LEU A 185 -29.06 4.82 -6.97
N GLN A 186 -28.61 4.55 -8.20
CA GLN A 186 -29.41 4.73 -9.42
C GLN A 186 -29.58 3.47 -10.27
N GLY A 187 -28.88 2.38 -9.98
CA GLY A 187 -28.99 1.10 -10.70
C GLY A 187 -28.32 1.06 -12.07
N CYS A 188 -28.21 2.17 -12.79
CA CYS A 188 -27.47 2.28 -14.05
C CYS A 188 -26.73 3.62 -14.15
N LEU A 189 -25.69 3.68 -15.00
CA LEU A 189 -24.82 4.84 -15.13
C LEU A 189 -24.25 4.93 -16.55
N SER A 190 -24.32 6.11 -17.17
CA SER A 190 -23.66 6.34 -18.46
C SER A 190 -22.15 6.57 -18.29
N THR A 191 -21.37 6.22 -19.32
CA THR A 191 -19.91 6.47 -19.30
C THR A 191 -19.60 7.97 -19.14
N GLN A 192 -20.41 8.85 -19.75
CA GLN A 192 -20.23 10.30 -19.66
C GLN A 192 -20.52 10.82 -18.25
N GLU A 193 -21.57 10.32 -17.60
CA GLU A 193 -21.88 10.69 -16.22
C GLU A 193 -20.80 10.21 -15.26
N PHE A 194 -20.30 8.98 -15.42
CA PHE A 194 -19.20 8.48 -14.61
C PHE A 194 -17.95 9.35 -14.76
N ARG A 195 -17.62 9.75 -15.99
CA ARG A 195 -16.52 10.69 -16.26
C ARG A 195 -16.65 11.98 -15.46
N LEU A 196 -17.83 12.63 -15.54
CA LEU A 196 -18.07 13.89 -14.83
C LEU A 196 -17.91 13.71 -13.31
N ARG A 197 -18.45 12.63 -12.75
CA ARG A 197 -18.34 12.33 -11.31
C ARG A 197 -16.90 12.04 -10.88
N MET A 198 -16.12 11.34 -11.70
CA MET A 198 -14.70 11.06 -11.42
C MET A 198 -13.87 12.34 -11.36
N GLU A 199 -14.06 13.25 -12.32
CA GLU A 199 -13.35 14.53 -12.38
C GLU A 199 -13.75 15.43 -11.18
N GLN A 200 -15.03 15.45 -10.82
CA GLN A 200 -15.56 16.29 -9.74
C GLN A 200 -15.29 15.76 -8.32
N GLU A 201 -15.47 14.46 -8.06
CA GLU A 201 -15.40 13.90 -6.70
C GLU A 201 -14.02 13.35 -6.33
N CYS A 202 -13.19 13.03 -7.32
CA CYS A 202 -11.91 12.32 -7.15
C CYS A 202 -10.72 12.98 -7.85
N HIS A 203 -10.92 14.09 -8.58
CA HIS A 203 -9.87 14.84 -9.31
C HIS A 203 -9.02 13.96 -10.26
N VAL A 204 -9.63 12.93 -10.85
CA VAL A 204 -8.95 12.04 -11.80
C VAL A 204 -9.45 12.31 -13.20
N SER A 205 -8.52 12.54 -14.13
CA SER A 205 -8.86 12.56 -15.56
C SER A 205 -9.40 11.19 -15.97
N PHE A 206 -10.52 11.19 -16.68
CA PHE A 206 -11.11 9.95 -17.17
C PHE A 206 -10.20 9.28 -18.21
N GLU A 207 -9.84 8.03 -17.93
CA GLU A 207 -9.10 7.16 -18.84
C GLU A 207 -9.92 5.89 -19.12
N GLN A 208 -10.13 5.60 -20.39
CA GLN A 208 -10.97 4.49 -20.81
C GLN A 208 -10.40 3.12 -20.36
N GLY A 209 -9.07 2.97 -20.34
CA GLY A 209 -8.40 1.76 -19.83
C GLY A 209 -8.70 1.49 -18.36
N SER A 210 -8.58 2.54 -17.53
CA SER A 210 -8.88 2.48 -16.09
C SER A 210 -10.36 2.18 -15.82
N PHE A 211 -11.27 2.76 -16.60
CA PHE A 211 -12.70 2.48 -16.51
C PHE A 211 -13.04 1.01 -16.81
N TYR A 212 -12.56 0.46 -17.92
CA TYR A 212 -12.81 -0.95 -18.24
C TYR A 212 -12.09 -1.90 -17.27
N SER A 213 -10.91 -1.53 -16.77
CA SER A 213 -10.21 -2.28 -15.72
C SER A 213 -11.07 -2.38 -14.45
N ALA A 214 -11.71 -1.28 -14.04
CA ALA A 214 -12.64 -1.27 -12.91
C ALA A 214 -13.85 -2.20 -13.13
N ILE A 215 -14.45 -2.16 -14.33
CA ILE A 215 -15.56 -3.06 -14.70
C ILE A 215 -15.11 -4.54 -14.66
N ARG A 216 -13.94 -4.88 -15.22
CA ARG A 216 -13.39 -6.25 -15.19
C ARG A 216 -13.16 -6.76 -13.78
N LEU A 217 -12.79 -5.89 -12.84
CA LEU A 217 -12.66 -6.29 -11.45
C LEU A 217 -14.04 -6.56 -10.82
N LEU A 218 -14.99 -5.65 -11.02
CA LEU A 218 -16.32 -5.71 -10.43
C LEU A 218 -17.23 -6.79 -11.05
N ASN A 219 -16.92 -7.31 -12.23
CA ASN A 219 -17.63 -8.45 -12.84
C ASN A 219 -16.86 -9.78 -12.71
N ASN A 220 -15.78 -9.81 -11.91
CA ASN A 220 -14.86 -10.94 -11.69
C ASN A 220 -14.01 -11.39 -12.90
N ALA A 221 -14.02 -10.69 -14.04
CA ALA A 221 -13.17 -11.06 -15.18
C ALA A 221 -11.66 -10.91 -14.89
N PHE A 222 -11.26 -10.01 -13.99
CA PHE A 222 -9.85 -9.83 -13.59
C PHE A 222 -9.40 -10.81 -12.49
N VAL A 223 -10.34 -11.27 -11.66
CA VAL A 223 -10.07 -12.04 -10.43
C VAL A 223 -9.78 -13.50 -10.76
N LYS A 224 -8.74 -14.08 -10.15
CA LYS A 224 -8.40 -15.49 -10.33
C LYS A 224 -9.55 -16.41 -9.86
N PRO A 225 -9.78 -17.56 -10.50
CA PRO A 225 -10.89 -18.48 -10.15
C PRO A 225 -10.96 -18.84 -8.66
N ALA A 226 -9.84 -19.24 -8.04
CA ALA A 226 -9.81 -19.60 -6.62
C ALA A 226 -10.21 -18.45 -5.67
N VAL A 227 -9.87 -17.21 -6.04
CA VAL A 227 -10.24 -16.01 -5.27
C VAL A 227 -11.71 -15.67 -5.50
N ARG A 228 -12.21 -15.84 -6.72
CA ARG A 228 -13.61 -15.64 -7.08
C ARG A 228 -14.52 -16.56 -6.27
N GLU A 229 -14.17 -17.84 -6.15
CA GLU A 229 -14.91 -18.83 -5.35
C GLU A 229 -14.95 -18.46 -3.86
N LYS A 230 -13.82 -18.00 -3.30
CA LYS A 230 -13.73 -17.52 -1.91
C LYS A 230 -14.75 -16.40 -1.61
N TYR A 231 -15.02 -15.52 -2.56
CA TYR A 231 -15.97 -14.41 -2.42
C TYR A 231 -17.36 -14.70 -3.01
N GLY A 232 -17.69 -15.97 -3.29
CA GLY A 232 -19.03 -16.37 -3.73
C GLY A 232 -19.36 -15.97 -5.17
N SER A 233 -18.36 -15.63 -6.00
CA SER A 233 -18.52 -15.37 -7.44
C SER A 233 -19.50 -14.24 -7.81
N ILE A 234 -19.72 -13.30 -6.90
CA ILE A 234 -20.69 -12.20 -7.04
C ILE A 234 -20.22 -11.22 -8.11
N SER A 235 -20.98 -11.06 -9.19
CA SER A 235 -20.76 -10.00 -10.18
C SER A 235 -21.58 -8.78 -9.81
N TYR A 236 -20.95 -7.60 -9.71
CA TYR A 236 -21.64 -6.36 -9.33
C TYR A 236 -22.19 -5.58 -10.51
N VAL A 237 -21.50 -5.64 -11.65
CA VAL A 237 -21.73 -4.75 -12.79
C VAL A 237 -21.78 -5.53 -14.11
N THR A 238 -22.56 -5.02 -15.05
CA THR A 238 -22.51 -5.40 -16.46
C THR A 238 -22.47 -4.15 -17.34
N MET A 239 -21.98 -4.28 -18.57
CA MET A 239 -21.95 -3.18 -19.53
C MET A 239 -22.80 -3.58 -20.73
N LYS A 240 -23.74 -2.71 -21.12
CA LYS A 240 -24.54 -2.81 -22.33
C LYS A 240 -24.59 -1.46 -23.02
N GLU A 241 -24.31 -1.42 -24.32
CA GLU A 241 -24.56 -0.26 -25.18
C GLU A 241 -23.98 1.07 -24.66
N GLY A 242 -22.84 1.05 -23.96
CA GLY A 242 -22.18 2.26 -23.42
C GLY A 242 -22.67 2.71 -22.03
N THR A 243 -23.61 1.97 -21.45
CA THR A 243 -24.12 2.10 -20.09
C THR A 243 -23.64 0.96 -19.20
N VAL A 244 -23.33 1.29 -17.94
CA VAL A 244 -23.01 0.33 -16.90
C VAL A 244 -24.25 0.12 -16.03
N GLU A 245 -24.61 -1.13 -15.78
CA GLU A 245 -25.80 -1.50 -15.01
C GLU A 245 -25.41 -2.37 -13.81
N ALA A 246 -26.10 -2.18 -12.69
CA ALA A 246 -26.05 -3.09 -11.56
C ALA A 246 -26.67 -4.44 -11.96
N THR A 247 -26.00 -5.52 -11.59
CA THR A 247 -26.52 -6.88 -11.82
C THR A 247 -27.68 -7.19 -10.87
N SER A 248 -28.49 -8.21 -11.20
CA SER A 248 -29.51 -8.74 -10.31
C SER A 248 -28.93 -9.24 -8.98
N ASP A 249 -27.72 -9.81 -9.00
CA ASP A 249 -26.99 -10.22 -7.80
C ASP A 249 -26.73 -9.04 -6.87
N PHE A 250 -26.26 -7.91 -7.41
CA PHE A 250 -25.98 -6.73 -6.61
C PHE A 250 -27.26 -6.07 -6.09
N LEU A 251 -28.29 -5.97 -6.92
CA LEU A 251 -29.60 -5.44 -6.51
C LEU A 251 -30.24 -6.29 -5.40
N THR A 252 -30.07 -7.61 -5.45
CA THR A 252 -30.54 -8.52 -4.39
C THR A 252 -29.83 -8.23 -3.07
N LEU A 253 -28.51 -8.02 -3.08
CA LEU A 253 -27.76 -7.64 -1.88
C LEU A 253 -28.25 -6.30 -1.33
N LEU A 254 -28.43 -5.31 -2.20
CA LEU A 254 -28.91 -3.98 -1.84
C LEU A 254 -30.36 -3.96 -1.33
N SER A 255 -31.13 -5.04 -1.45
CA SER A 255 -32.49 -5.11 -0.88
C SER A 255 -32.48 -5.14 0.65
N SER A 256 -31.42 -5.66 1.26
CA SER A 256 -31.20 -5.73 2.70
C SER A 256 -30.72 -4.40 3.27
N GLU A 257 -31.41 -3.88 4.28
CA GLU A 257 -31.03 -2.62 4.94
C GLU A 257 -29.69 -2.73 5.66
N ALA A 258 -29.46 -3.84 6.38
CA ALA A 258 -28.21 -4.10 7.08
C ALA A 258 -27.02 -4.14 6.11
N TYR A 259 -27.19 -4.79 4.95
CA TYR A 259 -26.18 -4.78 3.91
C TYR A 259 -25.93 -3.38 3.35
N ARG A 260 -26.98 -2.60 3.02
CA ARG A 260 -26.82 -1.23 2.50
C ARG A 260 -26.00 -0.35 3.46
N GLN A 261 -26.26 -0.44 4.76
CA GLN A 261 -25.52 0.33 5.77
C GLN A 261 -24.05 -0.09 5.84
N ALA A 262 -23.77 -1.40 5.96
CA ALA A 262 -22.40 -1.90 6.02
C ALA A 262 -21.61 -1.66 4.72
N PHE A 263 -22.27 -1.81 3.57
CA PHE A 263 -21.71 -1.50 2.26
C PHE A 263 -21.34 -0.02 2.16
N GLY A 264 -22.26 0.87 2.56
CA GLY A 264 -22.02 2.32 2.57
C GLY A 264 -20.83 2.71 3.43
N ASP A 265 -20.68 2.11 4.61
CA ASP A 265 -19.57 2.37 5.53
C ASP A 265 -18.20 1.97 4.94
N VAL A 266 -18.10 0.76 4.36
CA VAL A 266 -16.85 0.29 3.71
C VAL A 266 -16.51 1.14 2.47
N VAL A 267 -17.50 1.50 1.65
CA VAL A 267 -17.29 2.36 0.49
C VAL A 267 -16.84 3.76 0.91
N ALA A 268 -17.44 4.31 1.96
CA ALA A 268 -17.03 5.59 2.52
C ALA A 268 -15.58 5.55 3.00
N LEU A 269 -15.19 4.51 3.75
CA LEU A 269 -13.81 4.30 4.19
C LEU A 269 -12.84 4.27 3.00
N GLY A 270 -13.15 3.50 1.96
CA GLY A 270 -12.27 3.38 0.80
C GLY A 270 -12.10 4.70 0.04
N LEU A 271 -13.18 5.47 -0.13
CA LEU A 271 -13.10 6.80 -0.75
C LEU A 271 -12.38 7.83 0.14
N TYR A 272 -12.53 7.73 1.46
CA TYR A 272 -11.76 8.54 2.40
C TYR A 272 -10.26 8.24 2.32
N ASN A 273 -9.89 6.95 2.28
CA ASN A 273 -8.50 6.51 2.11
C ASN A 273 -7.92 6.98 0.78
N TYR A 274 -8.70 6.91 -0.31
CA TYR A 274 -8.32 7.50 -1.59
C TYR A 274 -7.98 9.00 -1.44
N ARG A 275 -8.93 9.80 -0.94
CA ARG A 275 -8.77 11.26 -0.83
C ARG A 275 -7.60 11.70 0.04
N THR A 276 -7.36 10.98 1.14
CA THR A 276 -6.34 11.37 2.11
C THR A 276 -4.94 10.89 1.75
N ARG A 277 -4.82 9.87 0.89
CA ARG A 277 -3.55 9.16 0.68
C ARG A 277 -3.12 9.06 -0.78
N TYR A 278 -4.07 9.04 -1.71
CA TYR A 278 -3.78 8.86 -3.13
C TYR A 278 -4.19 10.05 -4.00
N ASP A 279 -5.11 10.89 -3.55
CA ASP A 279 -5.47 12.15 -4.20
C ASP A 279 -4.49 13.29 -3.84
N ILE A 280 -3.23 13.10 -4.22
CA ILE A 280 -2.13 14.03 -3.89
C ILE A 280 -1.26 14.30 -5.12
N SER A 281 -0.46 15.36 -5.06
CA SER A 281 0.42 15.80 -6.17
C SER A 281 1.48 14.77 -6.59
N LEU A 282 1.77 13.78 -5.75
CA LEU A 282 2.72 12.69 -6.05
C LEU A 282 2.11 11.58 -6.91
N ARG A 283 0.81 11.64 -7.21
CA ARG A 283 0.14 10.66 -8.07
C ARG A 283 0.56 10.83 -9.53
N GLN A 284 0.99 9.72 -10.11
CA GLN A 284 1.40 9.60 -11.50
C GLN A 284 0.18 9.31 -12.39
N GLN A 285 0.36 9.47 -13.70
CA GLN A 285 -0.70 9.24 -14.70
C GLN A 285 -1.22 7.79 -14.68
N ASN A 286 -0.34 6.83 -14.36
CA ASN A 286 -0.65 5.40 -14.23
C ASN A 286 -1.41 5.03 -12.92
N SER A 287 -1.94 6.02 -12.20
CA SER A 287 -2.63 5.90 -10.90
C SER A 287 -1.76 5.48 -9.70
N LEU A 288 -0.48 5.21 -9.87
CA LEU A 288 0.46 4.95 -8.78
C LEU A 288 0.89 6.27 -8.12
N VAL A 289 1.21 6.22 -6.83
CA VAL A 289 1.65 7.38 -6.05
C VAL A 289 3.07 7.12 -5.57
N LEU A 290 3.98 8.06 -5.83
CA LEU A 290 5.37 7.92 -5.42
C LEU A 290 5.46 7.63 -3.92
N TYR A 291 6.33 6.68 -3.59
CA TYR A 291 6.71 6.27 -2.24
C TYR A 291 5.58 5.62 -1.42
N GLU A 292 4.44 5.30 -2.04
CA GLU A 292 3.46 4.38 -1.47
C GLU A 292 3.80 2.92 -1.84
N LYS A 293 3.25 1.99 -1.05
CA LYS A 293 3.51 0.56 -1.20
C LYS A 293 2.44 -0.13 -2.04
N TYR A 294 2.89 -1.01 -2.94
CA TYR A 294 2.02 -1.77 -3.84
C TYR A 294 2.45 -3.23 -3.92
N SER A 295 1.48 -4.14 -3.88
CA SER A 295 1.71 -5.54 -4.23
C SER A 295 1.75 -5.72 -5.74
N ARG A 296 2.30 -6.84 -6.22
CA ARG A 296 2.24 -7.20 -7.66
C ARG A 296 0.80 -7.26 -8.19
N LYS A 297 -0.14 -7.70 -7.36
CA LYS A 297 -1.58 -7.72 -7.67
C LYS A 297 -2.13 -6.31 -7.87
N ASP A 298 -1.77 -5.37 -7.02
CA ASP A 298 -2.16 -3.97 -7.17
C ASP A 298 -1.62 -3.41 -8.47
N VAL A 299 -0.36 -3.68 -8.80
CA VAL A 299 0.28 -3.18 -10.01
C VAL A 299 -0.39 -3.74 -11.28
N CYS A 300 -0.72 -5.03 -11.33
CA CYS A 300 -1.52 -5.58 -12.44
C CYS A 300 -2.85 -4.82 -12.64
N ARG A 301 -3.53 -4.49 -11.52
CA ARG A 301 -4.82 -3.78 -11.55
C ARG A 301 -4.67 -2.33 -12.00
N LEU A 302 -3.71 -1.61 -11.40
CA LEU A 302 -3.48 -0.18 -11.61
C LEU A 302 -2.89 0.12 -13.00
N LEU A 303 -2.05 -0.78 -13.53
CA LEU A 303 -1.55 -0.71 -14.90
C LEU A 303 -2.56 -1.24 -15.95
N ASN A 304 -3.81 -1.48 -15.55
CA ASN A 304 -4.91 -1.86 -16.43
C ASN A 304 -4.72 -3.18 -17.20
N TRP A 305 -3.96 -4.13 -16.66
CA TRP A 305 -3.82 -5.45 -17.26
C TRP A 305 -5.18 -6.17 -17.30
N GLU A 306 -5.34 -7.09 -18.23
CA GLU A 306 -6.64 -7.78 -18.41
C GLU A 306 -6.92 -8.75 -17.27
N ASN A 307 -5.87 -9.40 -16.74
CA ASN A 307 -5.96 -10.43 -15.70
C ASN A 307 -4.97 -10.19 -14.58
N ASN A 308 -5.25 -10.74 -13.39
CA ASN A 308 -4.26 -10.78 -12.32
C ASN A 308 -3.16 -11.83 -12.60
N GLU A 309 -1.98 -11.35 -13.01
CA GLU A 309 -0.79 -12.14 -13.33
C GLU A 309 0.33 -11.98 -12.28
N ASP A 310 -0.01 -11.61 -11.04
CA ASP A 310 0.94 -11.42 -9.95
C ASP A 310 1.85 -12.63 -9.70
N SER A 311 1.34 -13.85 -9.84
CA SER A 311 2.07 -15.10 -9.59
C SER A 311 3.12 -15.43 -10.65
N THR A 312 3.05 -14.84 -11.84
CA THR A 312 4.01 -15.06 -12.94
C THR A 312 5.00 -13.90 -13.08
N MET A 313 4.88 -12.87 -12.24
CA MET A 313 5.70 -11.67 -12.24
C MET A 313 6.98 -11.85 -11.40
N TYR A 314 7.90 -12.66 -11.92
CA TYR A 314 9.20 -12.96 -11.30
C TYR A 314 10.19 -11.80 -11.48
N GLY A 315 10.17 -10.81 -10.58
CA GLY A 315 11.01 -9.62 -10.67
C GLY A 315 10.47 -8.58 -11.65
N TYR A 316 10.18 -8.93 -12.90
CA TYR A 316 9.52 -8.04 -13.86
C TYR A 316 8.70 -8.80 -14.89
N ALA A 317 7.83 -8.09 -15.59
CA ALA A 317 7.10 -8.58 -16.75
C ALA A 317 6.81 -7.43 -17.71
N ILE A 318 6.70 -7.72 -19.01
CA ILE A 318 6.44 -6.70 -20.04
C ILE A 318 5.13 -7.04 -20.76
N LYS A 319 4.09 -6.22 -20.55
CA LYS A 319 2.77 -6.42 -21.14
C LYS A 319 2.02 -5.09 -21.27
N TYR A 320 1.15 -4.96 -22.27
CA TYR A 320 0.35 -3.76 -22.54
C TYR A 320 1.18 -2.45 -22.54
N ASN A 321 2.39 -2.50 -23.11
CA ASN A 321 3.35 -1.40 -23.12
C ASN A 321 3.77 -0.87 -21.73
N THR A 322 3.72 -1.75 -20.72
CA THR A 322 4.21 -1.48 -19.36
C THR A 322 5.26 -2.50 -18.94
N CYS A 323 6.21 -2.09 -18.10
CA CYS A 323 7.23 -2.93 -17.49
C CYS A 323 7.42 -2.57 -16.01
N PRO A 324 6.60 -3.14 -15.10
CA PRO A 324 6.89 -3.04 -13.68
C PRO A 324 8.07 -3.93 -13.29
N ILE A 325 9.04 -3.35 -12.59
CA ILE A 325 10.25 -3.99 -12.07
C ILE A 325 10.20 -3.95 -10.54
N PHE A 326 10.33 -5.12 -9.91
CA PHE A 326 10.33 -5.34 -8.47
C PHE A 326 11.71 -5.82 -8.03
N VAL A 327 12.32 -5.05 -7.14
CA VAL A 327 13.64 -5.33 -6.57
C VAL A 327 13.52 -5.52 -5.06
N THR A 328 14.13 -6.59 -4.56
CA THR A 328 14.33 -6.81 -3.12
C THR A 328 15.79 -6.54 -2.78
N TYR A 329 16.03 -5.51 -1.95
CA TYR A 329 17.36 -5.16 -1.42
C TYR A 329 17.77 -6.04 -0.25
N HIS A 330 19.09 -6.22 -0.13
CA HIS A 330 19.75 -7.01 0.91
C HIS A 330 19.17 -8.41 1.00
N LYS A 331 19.29 -9.14 -0.11
CA LYS A 331 18.93 -10.55 -0.23
C LYS A 331 19.56 -11.34 0.93
N GLY A 332 18.75 -12.13 1.65
CA GLY A 332 19.24 -12.93 2.77
C GLY A 332 20.30 -13.94 2.35
N GLU A 333 21.00 -14.54 3.32
CA GLU A 333 22.08 -15.51 3.06
C GLU A 333 21.58 -16.80 2.34
N ASP A 334 20.27 -17.07 2.37
CA ASP A 334 19.63 -18.26 1.78
C ASP A 334 19.13 -18.06 0.33
N ILE A 335 19.49 -16.97 -0.36
CA ILE A 335 19.06 -16.76 -1.76
C ILE A 335 19.97 -17.53 -2.72
N ALA A 336 19.36 -18.25 -3.66
CA ALA A 336 20.09 -18.95 -4.72
C ALA A 336 21.02 -18.00 -5.48
N ALA A 337 22.27 -18.39 -5.71
CA ALA A 337 23.29 -17.54 -6.34
C ALA A 337 22.84 -17.01 -7.71
N SER A 338 21.99 -17.78 -8.43
CA SER A 338 21.45 -17.40 -9.74
C SER A 338 20.46 -16.22 -9.74
N THR A 339 20.02 -15.78 -8.56
CA THR A 339 19.11 -14.65 -8.36
C THR A 339 19.71 -13.56 -7.47
N ASP A 340 20.99 -13.66 -7.11
CA ASP A 340 21.73 -12.66 -6.33
C ASP A 340 22.25 -11.50 -7.19
N TYR A 341 21.31 -10.81 -7.84
CA TYR A 341 21.59 -9.60 -8.62
C TYR A 341 22.08 -8.45 -7.73
N ASP A 342 23.17 -7.78 -8.15
CA ASP A 342 23.73 -6.54 -7.58
C ASP A 342 22.90 -5.32 -8.05
N ASP A 343 21.59 -5.36 -7.79
CA ASP A 343 20.70 -4.23 -7.99
C ASP A 343 21.01 -3.18 -6.93
N ARG A 344 21.25 -1.92 -7.33
CA ARG A 344 21.58 -0.84 -6.39
C ARG A 344 21.35 0.56 -6.94
N PHE A 345 21.08 1.50 -6.05
CA PHE A 345 21.19 2.90 -6.38
C PHE A 345 22.67 3.29 -6.51
N LEU A 346 22.98 4.06 -7.55
CA LEU A 346 24.27 4.74 -7.71
C LEU A 346 24.21 6.19 -7.22
N SER A 347 23.01 6.77 -7.26
CA SER A 347 22.66 8.07 -6.69
C SER A 347 21.13 8.12 -6.52
N PRO A 348 20.54 9.16 -5.92
CA PRO A 348 19.08 9.31 -5.86
C PRO A 348 18.37 9.29 -7.23
N GLU A 349 19.09 9.58 -8.32
CA GLU A 349 18.53 9.63 -9.68
C GLU A 349 18.88 8.41 -10.55
N LEU A 350 19.88 7.62 -10.15
CA LEU A 350 20.44 6.55 -10.98
C LEU A 350 20.34 5.21 -10.29
N PHE A 351 19.76 4.24 -10.99
CA PHE A 351 19.57 2.89 -10.51
C PHE A 351 20.18 1.86 -11.47
N SER A 352 21.05 0.99 -10.96
CA SER A 352 21.58 -0.14 -11.71
C SER A 352 20.71 -1.37 -11.45
N TRP A 353 20.23 -1.98 -12.52
CA TRP A 353 19.31 -3.12 -12.47
C TRP A 353 19.80 -4.26 -13.35
N MET A 354 19.61 -5.50 -12.91
CA MET A 354 19.92 -6.69 -13.71
C MET A 354 18.66 -7.49 -14.07
N THR A 355 18.65 -8.01 -15.29
CA THR A 355 17.60 -8.93 -15.73
C THR A 355 17.66 -10.27 -14.99
N ARG A 356 16.58 -11.04 -15.10
CA ARG A 356 16.58 -12.45 -14.69
C ARG A 356 17.67 -13.22 -15.43
N SER A 357 18.18 -14.27 -14.80
CA SER A 357 19.16 -15.18 -15.40
C SER A 357 18.68 -15.79 -16.71
N LYS A 358 19.64 -16.21 -17.55
CA LYS A 358 19.40 -16.75 -18.90
C LYS A 358 18.78 -15.72 -19.85
N ARG A 359 19.26 -14.48 -19.77
CA ARG A 359 18.89 -13.39 -20.66
C ARG A 359 20.10 -12.76 -21.31
N THR A 360 19.91 -12.37 -22.56
CA THR A 360 20.94 -11.79 -23.42
C THR A 360 20.37 -10.56 -24.12
N LEU A 361 21.22 -9.75 -24.74
CA LEU A 361 20.79 -8.63 -25.59
C LEU A 361 19.85 -9.05 -26.73
N GLN A 362 19.82 -10.35 -27.08
CA GLN A 362 18.93 -10.89 -28.10
C GLN A 362 17.57 -11.35 -27.58
N SER A 363 17.39 -11.43 -26.25
CA SER A 363 16.15 -11.89 -25.64
C SER A 363 15.00 -10.90 -25.92
N THR A 364 13.81 -11.42 -26.23
CA THR A 364 12.66 -10.60 -26.63
C THR A 364 12.30 -9.50 -25.64
N GLU A 365 12.29 -9.80 -24.35
CA GLU A 365 12.01 -8.80 -23.30
C GLU A 365 13.12 -7.74 -23.19
N VAL A 366 14.37 -8.12 -23.38
CA VAL A 366 15.52 -7.19 -23.36
C VAL A 366 15.44 -6.25 -24.56
N LYS A 367 15.10 -6.75 -25.75
CA LYS A 367 14.85 -5.92 -26.95
C LYS A 367 13.73 -4.90 -26.73
N LYS A 368 12.68 -5.26 -25.99
CA LYS A 368 11.59 -4.31 -25.66
C LYS A 368 12.08 -3.18 -24.76
N ILE A 369 12.91 -3.48 -23.76
CA ILE A 369 13.52 -2.45 -22.87
C ILE A 369 14.48 -1.57 -23.67
N LEU A 370 15.32 -2.16 -24.52
CA LEU A 370 16.24 -1.40 -25.39
C LEU A 370 15.49 -0.47 -26.36
N ALA A 371 14.28 -0.86 -26.78
CA ALA A 371 13.41 -0.08 -27.65
C ALA A 371 12.49 0.91 -26.90
N GLN A 372 12.77 1.20 -25.61
CA GLN A 372 11.92 2.06 -24.79
C GLN A 372 11.69 3.43 -25.42
N HIS A 373 12.76 4.07 -25.89
CA HIS A 373 12.71 5.42 -26.47
C HIS A 373 11.92 5.47 -27.78
N GLU A 374 11.88 4.36 -28.52
CA GLU A 374 11.13 4.24 -29.77
C GLU A 374 9.66 3.84 -29.55
N THR A 375 9.36 3.09 -28.49
CA THR A 375 8.03 2.51 -28.22
C THR A 375 7.22 3.23 -27.13
N GLY A 376 7.87 4.09 -26.35
CA GLY A 376 7.28 4.71 -25.16
C GLY A 376 6.94 3.70 -24.07
N LEU A 377 7.71 2.61 -23.94
CA LEU A 377 7.50 1.59 -22.91
C LEU A 377 7.58 2.23 -21.52
N ALA A 378 6.49 2.17 -20.75
CA ALA A 378 6.47 2.70 -19.40
C ALA A 378 7.13 1.73 -18.43
N ILE A 379 8.34 2.04 -17.95
CA ILE A 379 9.08 1.21 -16.98
C ILE A 379 8.89 1.80 -15.58
N SER A 380 8.32 1.01 -14.67
CA SER A 380 8.01 1.43 -13.30
C SER A 380 8.87 0.65 -12.30
N LEU A 381 9.51 1.34 -11.36
CA LEU A 381 10.41 0.72 -10.39
C LEU A 381 9.77 0.61 -9.00
N PHE A 382 9.84 -0.60 -8.43
CA PHE A 382 9.33 -0.94 -7.11
C PHE A 382 10.43 -1.59 -6.28
N ILE A 383 10.67 -1.09 -5.07
CA ILE A 383 11.78 -1.54 -4.21
C ILE A 383 11.27 -1.87 -2.82
N LYS A 384 11.80 -2.95 -2.24
CA LYS A 384 11.54 -3.35 -0.86
C LYS A 384 12.84 -3.87 -0.25
N LYS A 385 13.02 -3.75 1.07
CA LYS A 385 14.09 -4.48 1.78
C LYS A 385 13.65 -5.92 2.06
N HIS A 386 14.61 -6.83 2.22
CA HIS A 386 14.33 -8.24 2.50
C HIS A 386 13.66 -8.48 3.87
N ASP A 387 14.06 -7.72 4.87
CA ASP A 387 13.55 -7.75 6.25
C ASP A 387 12.17 -7.10 6.40
N ASP A 388 11.76 -6.28 5.43
CA ASP A 388 10.46 -5.64 5.45
C ASP A 388 9.33 -6.69 5.31
N GLU A 389 8.22 -6.49 6.01
CA GLU A 389 7.13 -7.47 6.11
C GLU A 389 6.14 -7.33 4.94
N GLY A 390 5.45 -8.42 4.57
CA GLY A 390 4.38 -8.39 3.57
C GLY A 390 4.85 -8.52 2.12
N ALA A 391 3.90 -8.42 1.17
CA ALA A 391 4.17 -8.62 -0.26
C ALA A 391 4.30 -7.31 -1.07
N GLU A 392 4.25 -6.16 -0.39
CA GLU A 392 4.16 -4.83 -0.99
C GLU A 392 5.53 -4.15 -1.08
N PHE A 393 5.78 -3.41 -2.16
CA PHE A 393 7.04 -2.73 -2.49
C PHE A 393 6.78 -1.22 -2.63
N TYR A 394 7.73 -0.39 -2.21
CA TYR A 394 7.66 1.05 -2.43
C TYR A 394 7.78 1.35 -3.93
N TYR A 395 6.82 2.10 -4.47
CA TYR A 395 6.92 2.63 -5.83
C TYR A 395 7.87 3.83 -5.85
N VAL A 396 8.96 3.75 -6.60
CA VAL A 396 10.00 4.79 -6.66
C VAL A 396 9.87 5.67 -7.91
N GLY A 397 8.93 5.34 -8.80
CA GLY A 397 8.62 6.15 -9.97
C GLY A 397 8.90 5.43 -11.28
N GLU A 398 8.66 6.16 -12.37
CA GLU A 398 9.03 5.72 -13.72
C GLU A 398 10.51 6.01 -14.01
N VAL A 399 11.08 5.19 -14.87
CA VAL A 399 12.50 5.25 -15.21
C VAL A 399 12.74 5.19 -16.72
N ASP A 400 13.78 5.89 -17.16
CA ASP A 400 14.29 5.82 -18.51
C ASP A 400 15.61 5.04 -18.55
N TYR A 401 15.68 4.10 -19.48
CA TYR A 401 16.91 3.42 -19.83
C TYR A 401 17.92 4.40 -20.42
N LEU A 402 19.14 4.44 -19.88
CA LEU A 402 20.25 5.20 -20.46
C LEU A 402 20.87 4.45 -21.64
N LYS A 403 20.43 4.80 -22.86
CA LYS A 403 20.87 4.21 -24.12
C LYS A 403 22.40 4.17 -24.24
N GLY A 404 22.96 2.98 -24.54
CA GLY A 404 24.40 2.76 -24.68
C GLY A 404 25.12 2.43 -23.37
N ARG A 405 24.39 2.31 -22.24
CA ARG A 405 24.92 1.91 -20.94
C ARG A 405 24.52 0.49 -20.54
N GLU A 406 23.85 -0.25 -21.42
CA GLU A 406 23.56 -1.67 -21.24
C GLU A 406 24.84 -2.51 -21.29
N ARG A 407 24.91 -3.55 -20.48
CA ARG A 407 26.04 -4.48 -20.48
C ARG A 407 25.58 -5.92 -20.37
N GLN A 408 25.93 -6.74 -21.36
CA GLN A 408 25.84 -8.19 -21.20
C GLN A 408 26.92 -8.65 -20.21
N THR A 409 26.51 -9.38 -19.19
CA THR A 409 27.38 -9.93 -18.15
C THR A 409 26.89 -11.32 -17.73
N ILE A 410 27.43 -11.86 -16.65
CA ILE A 410 27.15 -13.20 -16.13
C ILE A 410 26.83 -13.16 -14.64
N ILE A 411 26.02 -14.12 -14.20
CA ILE A 411 25.78 -14.46 -12.80
C ILE A 411 26.02 -15.96 -12.63
N LYS A 412 26.58 -16.40 -11.50
CA LYS A 412 26.81 -17.83 -11.24
C LYS A 412 25.57 -18.47 -10.63
N ASN A 413 25.26 -19.71 -11.00
CA ASN A 413 24.32 -20.53 -10.25
C ASN A 413 25.02 -21.25 -9.07
N ASP A 414 24.24 -22.01 -8.29
CA ASP A 414 24.75 -22.74 -7.12
C ASP A 414 25.77 -23.84 -7.49
N GLU A 415 25.79 -24.27 -8.76
CA GLU A 415 26.75 -25.23 -9.33
C GLU A 415 28.01 -24.53 -9.90
N GLY A 416 28.13 -23.21 -9.77
CA GLY A 416 29.25 -22.41 -10.28
C GLY A 416 29.22 -22.14 -11.79
N LYS A 417 28.14 -22.48 -12.48
CA LYS A 417 27.95 -22.26 -13.92
C LYS A 417 27.55 -20.81 -14.20
N ASP A 418 28.20 -20.21 -15.19
CA ASP A 418 27.87 -18.87 -15.67
C ASP A 418 26.55 -18.86 -16.44
N LEU A 419 25.62 -18.01 -16.00
CA LEU A 419 24.35 -17.74 -16.65
C LEU A 419 24.35 -16.31 -17.18
N PRO A 420 23.95 -16.08 -18.44
CA PRO A 420 23.97 -14.73 -18.99
C PRO A 420 22.86 -13.89 -18.36
N ILE A 421 23.20 -12.63 -18.08
CA ILE A 421 22.31 -11.57 -17.63
C ILE A 421 22.63 -10.27 -18.36
N VAL A 422 21.72 -9.31 -18.31
CA VAL A 422 21.93 -7.97 -18.88
C VAL A 422 21.75 -6.96 -17.76
N ASN A 423 22.76 -6.12 -17.56
CA ASN A 423 22.69 -4.99 -16.66
C ASN A 423 22.23 -3.76 -17.44
N PHE A 424 21.30 -3.02 -16.87
CA PHE A 424 20.80 -1.74 -17.36
C PHE A 424 21.10 -0.66 -16.33
N LEU A 425 21.35 0.54 -16.84
CA LEU A 425 21.38 1.75 -16.03
C LEU A 425 20.13 2.57 -16.34
N PHE A 426 19.35 2.82 -15.30
CA PHE A 426 18.11 3.58 -15.35
C PHE A 426 18.28 4.96 -14.71
N LYS A 427 17.67 5.97 -15.31
CA LYS A 427 17.48 7.30 -14.71
C LYS A 427 16.04 7.45 -14.28
N LEU A 428 15.80 7.79 -13.01
CA LEU A 428 14.47 8.05 -12.50
C LEU A 428 13.95 9.40 -13.03
N HIS A 429 12.66 9.47 -13.37
CA HIS A 429 12.01 10.74 -13.72
C HIS A 429 11.97 11.71 -12.55
N HIS A 430 11.84 11.17 -11.34
CA HIS A 430 11.90 11.90 -10.08
C HIS A 430 13.02 11.30 -9.22
N PRO A 431 13.97 12.11 -8.71
CA PRO A 431 14.94 11.63 -7.75
C PRO A 431 14.24 10.93 -6.57
N CYS A 432 14.79 9.82 -6.11
CA CYS A 432 14.30 9.14 -4.91
C CYS A 432 14.39 10.10 -3.72
N GLU A 433 13.31 10.22 -2.95
CA GLU A 433 13.27 11.08 -1.76
C GLU A 433 14.40 10.68 -0.81
N ASN A 434 15.16 11.67 -0.33
CA ASN A 434 16.40 11.46 0.43
C ASN A 434 16.24 10.49 1.61
N GLU A 435 15.10 10.57 2.29
CA GLU A 435 14.86 9.74 3.46
C GLU A 435 14.55 8.30 3.05
N LEU A 436 13.69 8.08 2.05
CA LEU A 436 13.42 6.74 1.52
C LEU A 436 14.69 6.13 0.95
N TYR A 437 15.47 6.92 0.20
CA TYR A 437 16.78 6.56 -0.30
C TYR A 437 17.70 6.11 0.84
N THR A 438 17.81 6.90 1.91
CA THR A 438 18.64 6.58 3.08
C THR A 438 18.19 5.27 3.73
N TYR A 439 16.88 5.11 3.96
CA TYR A 439 16.32 3.89 4.53
C TYR A 439 16.59 2.64 3.68
N LEU A 440 16.44 2.76 2.36
CA LEU A 440 16.68 1.66 1.41
C LEU A 440 18.17 1.30 1.31
N MET A 441 19.07 2.27 1.48
CA MET A 441 20.52 2.08 1.43
C MET A 441 21.16 1.66 2.76
N GLU A 442 20.44 1.79 3.88
CA GLU A 442 20.93 1.38 5.19
C GLU A 442 21.03 -0.16 5.31
N GLU A 443 22.26 -0.67 5.36
CA GLU A 443 22.56 -2.08 5.64
C GLU A 443 22.25 -2.42 7.11
N ASN A 444 21.49 -3.51 7.32
CA ASN A 444 21.35 -4.14 8.63
C ASN A 444 22.60 -5.01 8.88
N LYS A 445 23.73 -4.37 9.21
CA LYS A 445 24.91 -5.07 9.74
C LYS A 445 24.82 -5.22 11.25
#